data_AF-A0A958H5J1-F1
#
_entry.id   AF-A0A958H5J1-F1
#
_cell.length_a   1.000
_cell.length_b   1.000
_cell.length_c   1.000
_cell.angle_alpha   90.00
_cell.angle_beta   90.00
_cell.angle_gamma   90.00
#
_symmetry.space_group_name_H-M   'P 1'
#
loop_
_entity.id
_entity.type
_entity.pdbx_description
1 polymer ?
#
loop_
_entity_poly.entity_id
_entity_poly.type
_entity_poly.pdbx_seq_one_letter_code
_entity_poly.pdbx_strand_id
1 'polypeptide(L)' 'MKRVDLIRTIEGFGCTLVRHGAKHDWYRNPQTGVSQPIPRHREINEHLAKHIINKLQAE' A
#
# COMPACT_ATOMS: atom_id res chain seq x y z
N MET A 1 11.35 5.71 -0.07
CA MET A 1 10.13 6.40 -0.55
C MET A 1 9.37 6.98 0.63
N LYS A 2 8.81 8.20 0.53
CA LYS A 2 7.92 8.70 1.58
C LYS A 2 6.59 7.94 1.55
N ARG A 3 6.01 7.67 2.72
CA ARG A 3 4.71 7.01 2.85
C ARG A 3 3.62 7.68 2.01
N VAL A 4 3.64 9.02 1.93
CA VAL A 4 2.67 9.80 1.16
C VAL A 4 2.72 9.48 -0.34
N ASP A 5 3.92 9.29 -0.90
CA ASP A 5 4.07 8.96 -2.32
C ASP A 5 3.58 7.52 -2.60
N LEU A 6 3.87 6.58 -1.69
CA LEU A 6 3.38 5.21 -1.78
C LEU A 6 1.84 5.16 -1.76
N ILE A 7 1.21 5.87 -0.83
CA ILE A 7 -0.25 5.93 -0.71
C ILE A 7 -0.88 6.54 -1.97
N ARG A 8 -0.35 7.67 -2.46
CA ARG A 8 -0.83 8.28 -3.72
C ARG A 8 -0.74 7.32 -4.91
N THR A 9 0.32 6.51 -4.96
CA THR A 9 0.54 5.55 -6.05
C THR A 9 -0.52 4.44 -6.01
N ILE A 10 -0.72 3.81 -4.86
CA ILE A 10 -1.68 2.70 -4.74
C ILE A 10 -3.13 3.17 -4.84
N GLU A 11 -3.46 4.37 -4.32
CA GLU A 11 -4.79 4.97 -4.51
C GLU A 11 -5.05 5.27 -5.98
N GLY A 12 -4.02 5.63 -6.75
CA GLY A 12 -4.08 5.75 -8.21
C GLY A 12 -4.40 4.44 -8.94
N PHE A 13 -4.09 3.29 -8.33
CA PHE A 13 -4.50 1.97 -8.82
C PHE A 13 -5.89 1.54 -8.33
N GLY A 14 -6.64 2.42 -7.65
CA GLY A 14 -7.94 2.10 -7.07
C GLY A 14 -7.86 1.30 -5.76
N CYS A 15 -6.68 1.20 -5.13
CA CYS A 15 -6.57 0.58 -3.81
C CYS A 15 -7.28 1.43 -2.76
N THR A 16 -7.99 0.78 -1.85
CA THR A 16 -8.74 1.44 -0.78
C THR A 16 -8.21 1.01 0.59
N LEU A 17 -8.26 1.94 1.54
CA LEU A 17 -7.97 1.65 2.93
C LEU A 17 -9.12 0.83 3.53
N VAL A 18 -8.82 -0.39 3.97
CA VAL A 18 -9.79 -1.32 4.57
C VAL A 18 -9.91 -1.09 6.06
N ARG A 19 -8.77 -0.98 6.75
CA ARG A 19 -8.75 -0.79 8.20
C ARG A 19 -7.43 -0.22 8.69
N HIS A 20 -7.53 0.43 9.83
CA HIS A 20 -6.40 0.91 10.61
C HIS A 20 -5.94 -0.18 11.58
N GLY A 21 -4.72 -0.69 11.40
CA GLY A 21 -4.07 -1.55 12.40
C GLY A 21 -3.29 -0.72 13.43
N ALA A 22 -2.64 -1.40 14.38
CA ALA A 22 -1.84 -0.72 15.41
C ALA A 22 -0.61 0.01 14.82
N LYS A 23 0.21 -0.69 14.03
CA LYS A 23 1.44 -0.17 13.43
C LYS A 23 1.37 0.03 11.91
N HIS A 24 0.37 -0.55 11.27
CA HIS A 24 0.23 -0.58 9.82
C HIS A 24 -1.23 -0.30 9.42
N ASP A 25 -1.41 0.33 8.27
CA ASP A 25 -2.70 0.49 7.60
C ASP A 25 -2.90 -0.65 6.60
N TRP A 26 -4.10 -1.19 6.51
CA TRP A 26 -4.42 -2.23 5.54
C TRP A 26 -5.04 -1.62 4.30
N TYR A 27 -4.34 -1.76 3.17
CA TYR A 27 -4.87 -1.39 1.86
C TYR A 27 -5.24 -2.64 1.09
N ARG A 28 -6.32 -2.56 0.31
CA ARG A 28 -6.77 -3.62 -0.58
C ARG A 28 -7.06 -3.06 -1.96
N ASN A 29 -6.60 -3.76 -2.98
CA ASN A 29 -7.07 -3.53 -4.33
C ASN A 29 -8.40 -4.29 -4.52
N PRO A 30 -9.54 -3.62 -4.73
CA PRO A 30 -10.82 -4.28 -4.94
C PRO A 30 -10.89 -5.03 -6.29
N GLN A 31 -10.07 -4.64 -7.28
CA GLN A 31 -10.05 -5.28 -8.60
C GLN A 31 -9.38 -6.65 -8.55
N THR A 32 -8.22 -6.75 -7.88
CA THR A 32 -7.45 -8.00 -7.78
C THR A 32 -7.77 -8.79 -6.49
N GLY A 33 -8.42 -8.14 -5.52
CA GLY A 33 -8.70 -8.69 -4.19
C GLY A 33 -7.49 -8.70 -3.25
N VAL A 34 -6.29 -8.39 -3.72
CA VAL A 34 -5.04 -8.44 -2.94
C VAL A 34 -5.03 -7.36 -1.87
N SER A 35 -4.61 -7.73 -0.65
CA SER A 35 -4.44 -6.81 0.47
C SER A 35 -2.99 -6.75 0.92
N GLN A 36 -2.49 -5.57 1.26
CA GLN A 36 -1.13 -5.36 1.77
C GLN A 36 -1.11 -4.40 2.98
N PRO A 37 -0.30 -4.70 3.99
CA PRO A 37 -0.07 -3.79 5.12
C PRO A 37 0.95 -2.69 4.75
N ILE A 38 0.63 -1.44 5.08
CA ILE A 38 1.47 -0.27 4.84
C ILE A 38 1.92 0.32 6.18
N PRO A 39 3.24 0.43 6.43
CA PRO A 39 3.76 1.05 7.64
C PRO A 39 3.32 2.52 7.79
N ARG A 40 3.14 2.97 9.03
CA ARG A 40 2.76 4.36 9.33
C ARG A 40 3.92 5.34 9.51
N HIS A 41 5.17 4.86 9.49
CA HIS A 41 6.32 5.75 9.57
C HIS A 41 6.51 6.54 8.27
N ARG A 42 7.16 7.71 8.34
CA ARG A 42 7.28 8.65 7.21
C ARG A 42 8.08 8.08 6.05
N GLU A 43 9.12 7.30 6.32
CA GLU A 43 10.07 6.81 5.33
C GLU A 43 10.01 5.30 5.18
N ILE A 44 9.50 4.84 4.04
CA ILE A 44 9.40 3.42 3.70
C ILE A 44 10.63 3.02 2.90
N ASN A 45 11.26 1.91 3.27
CA ASN A 45 12.35 1.32 2.49
C ASN A 45 11.89 1.08 1.04
N GLU A 46 12.68 1.52 0.06
CA GLU A 46 12.30 1.49 -1.35
C GLU A 46 11.99 0.08 -1.87
N HIS A 47 12.71 -0.93 -1.39
CA HIS A 47 12.47 -2.33 -1.79
C HIS A 47 11.10 -2.81 -1.29
N LEU A 48 10.76 -2.51 -0.03
CA LEU A 48 9.45 -2.84 0.54
C LEU A 48 8.33 -2.12 -0.22
N ALA A 49 8.56 -0.85 -0.52
CA ALA A 49 7.61 -0.02 -1.22
C ALA A 49 7.30 -0.54 -2.64
N LYS A 50 8.34 -0.91 -3.41
CA LYS A 50 8.20 -1.54 -4.73
C LYS A 50 7.51 -2.90 -4.63
N HIS A 51 7.82 -3.69 -3.60
CA HIS A 51 7.16 -4.97 -3.37
C HIS A 51 5.65 -4.81 -3.16
N ILE A 52 5.25 -3.84 -2.31
CA ILE A 52 3.82 -3.54 -2.04
C ILE A 52 3.11 -3.13 -3.33
N ILE A 53 3.72 -2.23 -4.12
CA ILE A 53 3.16 -1.79 -5.41
C ILE A 53 2.95 -2.97 -6.35
N ASN A 54 3.98 -3.79 -6.58
CA ASN A 54 3.87 -4.95 -7.46
C ASN A 54 2.80 -5.94 -7.00
N LYS A 55 2.66 -6.15 -5.69
CA LYS A 55 1.62 -7.03 -5.13
C LYS A 55 0.21 -6.49 -5.34
N LEU A 56 0.02 -5.17 -5.20
CA LEU A 56 -1.30 -4.55 -5.37
C LEU A 56 -1.68 -4.36 -6.84
N GLN A 57 -0.70 -4.24 -7.73
CA GLN A 57 -0.92 -4.09 -9.18
C GLN A 57 -1.17 -5.41 -9.90
N ALA A 58 -0.62 -6.53 -9.42
CA ALA A 58 -0.66 -7.80 -10.14
C ALA A 58 -2.10 -8.27 -10.45
N GLU A 59 -2.41 -8.30 -11.75
CA GLU A 59 -3.56 -8.98 -12.38
C GLU A 59 -3.43 -10.51 -12.29
#